data_AF-A0A926CPX6-F1
#
_entry.id   AF-A0A926CPX6-F1
#
_cell.length_a   1.000
_cell.length_b   1.000
_cell.length_c   1.000
_cell.angle_alpha   90.00
_cell.angle_beta   90.00
_cell.angle_gamma   90.00
#
_symmetry.space_group_name_H-M   'P 1'
#
loop_
_entity.id
_entity.type
_entity.pdbx_description
1 polymer ?
#
loop_
_entity_poly.entity_id
_entity_poly.type
_entity_poly.pdbx_seq_one_letter_code
_entity_poly.pdbx_strand_id
1 'polypeptide(L)'
;MKTYTKSFLSICLVAASFGATAQATTINGELNITGSVTVTATTIDFQPGGGTDGLFQVDPFSQTGFFNLGGLPGSLGAVKDLDVIAQPVDDFGFTTGTGPLLNFLLFAANPALKFDLLFIQSGAGTLADCALPAAGGQVCTITGSPFTLTNTSTTSSTASFRVRGTVDDGGPVSTFVGEFSTQFPTQNLQEVLATLGSAGSITKSFAGTFVVTAIPEPGTTSLLVAGSILLLVGRFMRSRSSKA
;
A
#
# COMPACT_ATOMS: atom_id res chain seq x y z
N MET A 1 20.30 37.86 -56.50
CA MET A 1 20.54 36.43 -56.16
C MET A 1 21.15 36.40 -54.75
N LYS A 2 20.32 36.23 -53.71
CA LYS A 2 20.72 36.31 -52.30
C LYS A 2 20.69 34.93 -51.67
N THR A 3 21.82 34.48 -51.15
CA THR A 3 22.06 33.15 -50.58
C THR A 3 21.53 33.09 -49.13
N TYR A 4 20.27 32.68 -48.93
CA TYR A 4 19.69 32.39 -47.62
C TYR A 4 19.82 30.89 -47.30
N THR A 5 21.02 30.43 -46.92
CA THR A 5 21.25 28.97 -46.72
C THR A 5 21.91 28.63 -45.37
N LYS A 6 22.01 29.58 -44.43
CA LYS A 6 22.65 29.32 -43.12
C LYS A 6 21.73 29.37 -41.90
N SER A 7 20.48 29.83 -42.02
CA SER A 7 19.56 29.93 -40.86
C SER A 7 18.60 28.75 -40.67
N PHE A 8 18.54 27.80 -41.61
CA PHE A 8 17.62 26.65 -41.50
C PHE A 8 18.18 25.46 -40.72
N LEU A 9 19.51 25.41 -40.51
CA LEU A 9 20.17 24.25 -39.89
C LEU A 9 20.09 24.25 -38.35
N SER A 10 19.87 25.40 -37.71
CA SER A 10 19.79 25.50 -36.24
C SER A 10 18.39 25.26 -35.65
N ILE A 11 17.33 25.25 -36.47
CA ILE A 11 15.96 25.03 -35.99
C ILE A 11 15.61 23.53 -35.97
N CYS A 12 16.21 22.72 -36.84
CA CYS A 12 15.95 21.27 -36.86
C CYS A 12 16.57 20.51 -35.68
N LEU A 13 17.61 21.05 -35.01
CA LEU A 13 18.23 20.38 -33.85
C LEU A 13 17.40 20.53 -32.56
N VAL A 14 16.43 21.45 -32.51
CA VAL A 14 15.55 21.64 -31.34
C VAL A 14 14.28 20.77 -31.42
N ALA A 15 13.89 20.34 -32.62
CA ALA A 15 12.75 19.44 -32.80
C ALA A 15 13.09 17.95 -32.49
N ALA A 16 14.37 17.59 -32.43
CA ALA A 16 14.82 16.21 -32.19
C ALA A 16 15.00 15.85 -30.70
N SER A 17 14.80 16.80 -29.77
CA SER A 17 14.93 16.55 -28.32
C SER A 17 13.60 16.41 -27.58
N PHE A 18 12.47 16.27 -28.29
CA PHE A 18 11.27 15.65 -27.72
C PHE A 18 11.51 14.14 -27.63
N GLY A 19 12.55 13.74 -26.88
CA GLY A 19 12.60 12.39 -26.36
C GLY A 19 11.30 12.18 -25.60
N ALA A 20 10.53 11.16 -25.99
CA ALA A 20 9.37 10.75 -25.23
C ALA A 20 9.80 10.69 -23.77
N THR A 21 9.27 11.56 -22.92
CA THR A 21 9.42 11.39 -21.50
C THR A 21 8.74 10.06 -21.20
N ALA A 22 9.56 9.04 -20.92
CA ALA A 22 9.06 7.81 -20.35
C ALA A 22 8.46 8.20 -19.00
N GLN A 23 7.18 8.52 -18.99
CA GLN A 23 6.45 8.70 -17.74
C GLN A 23 6.37 7.31 -17.14
N ALA A 24 7.09 7.10 -16.05
CA ALA A 24 6.92 5.90 -15.28
C ALA A 24 5.46 5.87 -14.80
N THR A 25 4.79 4.75 -15.04
CA THR A 25 3.37 4.64 -14.78
C THR A 25 3.18 4.59 -13.27
N THR A 26 2.48 5.56 -12.70
CA THR A 26 2.22 5.56 -11.25
C THR A 26 1.33 4.40 -10.86
N ILE A 27 1.61 3.75 -9.74
CA ILE A 27 0.81 2.65 -9.22
C ILE A 27 -0.41 3.22 -8.48
N ASN A 28 -1.61 2.90 -8.95
CA ASN A 28 -2.85 3.31 -8.30
C ASN A 28 -3.97 2.28 -8.55
N GLY A 29 -4.94 2.25 -7.64
CA GLY A 29 -6.09 1.35 -7.74
C GLY A 29 -6.30 0.56 -6.45
N GLU A 30 -7.14 -0.45 -6.54
CA GLU A 30 -7.49 -1.33 -5.44
C GLU A 30 -6.98 -2.74 -5.72
N LEU A 31 -6.26 -3.28 -4.74
CA LEU A 31 -5.81 -4.66 -4.71
C LEU A 31 -6.62 -5.44 -3.67
N ASN A 32 -7.25 -6.53 -4.08
CA ASN A 32 -8.02 -7.42 -3.20
C ASN A 32 -7.35 -8.81 -3.11
N ILE A 33 -7.12 -9.30 -1.90
CA ILE A 33 -6.49 -10.59 -1.63
C ILE A 33 -7.28 -11.41 -0.62
N THR A 34 -7.09 -12.72 -0.64
CA THR A 34 -7.67 -13.66 0.35
C THR A 34 -6.62 -14.68 0.77
N GLY A 35 -6.82 -15.27 1.95
CA GLY A 35 -5.93 -16.30 2.46
C GLY A 35 -6.41 -16.85 3.79
N SER A 36 -5.52 -17.51 4.51
CA SER A 36 -5.76 -18.00 5.87
C SER A 36 -4.68 -17.49 6.81
N VAL A 37 -5.05 -17.26 8.07
CA VAL A 37 -4.17 -16.67 9.08
C VAL A 37 -4.44 -17.33 10.42
N THR A 38 -3.38 -17.50 11.21
CA THR A 38 -3.43 -17.89 12.62
C THR A 38 -3.00 -16.69 13.44
N VAL A 39 -3.88 -16.22 14.31
CA VAL A 39 -3.64 -15.06 15.17
C VAL A 39 -3.46 -15.51 16.61
N THR A 40 -2.44 -14.98 17.28
CA THR A 40 -2.22 -15.12 18.72
C THR A 40 -2.35 -13.76 19.40
N ALA A 41 -2.07 -13.68 20.71
CA ALA A 41 -2.03 -12.41 21.42
C ALA A 41 -0.94 -11.44 20.89
N THR A 42 0.11 -11.95 20.25
CA THR A 42 1.29 -11.16 19.86
C THR A 42 1.68 -11.29 18.39
N THR A 43 1.16 -12.31 17.69
CA THR A 43 1.59 -12.64 16.33
C THR A 43 0.41 -12.85 15.38
N ILE A 44 0.68 -12.58 14.11
CA ILE A 44 -0.18 -12.86 12.96
C ILE A 44 0.65 -13.74 12.01
N ASP A 45 0.33 -15.03 11.97
CA ASP A 45 1.01 -16.05 11.15
C ASP A 45 0.16 -16.40 9.93
N PHE A 46 0.55 -15.89 8.78
CA PHE A 46 -0.15 -16.15 7.52
C PHE A 46 0.15 -17.58 7.05
N GLN A 47 -0.89 -18.28 6.61
CA GLN A 47 -0.76 -19.70 6.30
C GLN A 47 -0.30 -19.94 4.85
N PRO A 48 0.47 -21.01 4.58
CA PRO A 48 0.84 -22.10 5.48
C PRO A 48 1.90 -21.69 6.51
N GLY A 49 1.61 -21.94 7.80
CA GLY A 49 2.49 -21.54 8.90
C GLY A 49 3.76 -22.40 9.01
N GLY A 50 4.67 -21.97 9.89
CA GLY A 50 5.96 -22.63 10.12
C GLY A 50 7.13 -22.03 9.32
N GLY A 51 6.90 -20.92 8.61
CA GLY A 51 7.91 -20.09 7.95
C GLY A 51 7.93 -18.67 8.52
N THR A 52 8.44 -17.71 7.73
CA THR A 52 8.30 -16.26 7.98
C THR A 52 7.24 -15.61 7.10
N ASP A 53 6.75 -16.38 6.11
CA ASP A 53 5.93 -15.90 5.01
C ASP A 53 4.78 -16.92 4.81
N GLY A 54 3.55 -16.41 4.77
CA GLY A 54 2.38 -17.14 4.32
C GLY A 54 2.03 -16.88 2.86
N LEU A 55 0.97 -17.52 2.38
CA LEU A 55 0.45 -17.36 1.02
C LEU A 55 -0.87 -16.61 1.02
N PHE A 56 -1.06 -15.80 -0.03
CA PHE A 56 -2.35 -15.21 -0.36
C PHE A 56 -2.66 -15.43 -1.84
N GLN A 57 -3.94 -15.33 -2.17
CA GLN A 57 -4.45 -15.33 -3.53
C GLN A 57 -5.03 -13.96 -3.86
N VAL A 58 -4.67 -13.42 -5.02
CA VAL A 58 -5.27 -12.19 -5.55
C VAL A 58 -6.65 -12.53 -6.10
N ASP A 59 -7.67 -11.77 -5.68
CA ASP A 59 -9.03 -11.97 -6.17
C ASP A 59 -9.08 -11.79 -7.71
N PRO A 60 -9.71 -12.71 -8.45
CA PRO A 60 -9.67 -12.69 -9.91
C PRO A 60 -10.52 -11.61 -10.58
N PHE A 61 -11.41 -10.91 -9.86
CA PHE A 61 -12.44 -10.07 -10.51
C PHE A 61 -12.62 -8.66 -9.91
N SER A 62 -12.08 -8.40 -8.72
CA SER A 62 -12.31 -7.15 -7.97
C SER A 62 -11.13 -6.18 -7.98
N GLN A 63 -10.11 -6.44 -8.81
CA GLN A 63 -8.96 -5.55 -8.93
C GLN A 63 -9.33 -4.29 -9.74
N THR A 64 -8.72 -3.15 -9.41
CA THR A 64 -8.90 -1.91 -10.18
C THR A 64 -7.55 -1.24 -10.49
N GLY A 65 -7.55 -0.30 -11.44
CA GLY A 65 -6.35 0.46 -11.82
C GLY A 65 -5.19 -0.43 -12.29
N PHE A 66 -3.99 -0.16 -11.78
CA PHE A 66 -2.76 -0.89 -12.09
C PHE A 66 -2.90 -2.40 -11.85
N PHE A 67 -3.62 -2.81 -10.80
CA PHE A 67 -3.71 -4.20 -10.38
C PHE A 67 -4.59 -5.07 -11.29
N ASN A 68 -5.50 -4.47 -12.07
CA ASN A 68 -6.32 -5.21 -13.04
C ASN A 68 -5.55 -5.54 -14.32
N LEU A 69 -4.63 -4.67 -14.74
CA LEU A 69 -3.91 -4.79 -16.01
C LEU A 69 -2.55 -5.50 -15.87
N GLY A 70 -2.05 -5.67 -14.65
CA GLY A 70 -0.72 -6.22 -14.36
C GLY A 70 -0.61 -7.75 -14.33
N GLY A 71 -1.64 -8.50 -14.79
CA GLY A 71 -1.62 -9.97 -14.75
C GLY A 71 -1.68 -10.58 -13.35
N LEU A 72 -2.03 -9.78 -12.34
CA LEU A 72 -2.20 -10.21 -10.95
C LEU A 72 -3.50 -10.98 -10.65
N PRO A 73 -4.66 -10.70 -11.30
CA PRO A 73 -5.91 -11.37 -10.94
C PRO A 73 -5.78 -12.90 -11.01
N GLY A 74 -6.16 -13.58 -9.91
CA GLY A 74 -6.07 -15.05 -9.79
C GLY A 74 -4.67 -15.61 -9.53
N SER A 75 -3.65 -14.76 -9.42
CA SER A 75 -2.29 -15.18 -9.08
C SER A 75 -2.10 -15.39 -7.57
N LEU A 76 -0.99 -16.04 -7.21
CA LEU A 76 -0.56 -16.21 -5.83
C LEU A 76 0.53 -15.19 -5.47
N GLY A 77 0.59 -14.87 -4.20
CA GLY A 77 1.66 -14.09 -3.60
C GLY A 77 2.04 -14.60 -2.21
N ALA A 78 3.10 -14.01 -1.67
CA ALA A 78 3.59 -14.27 -0.33
C ALA A 78 3.43 -13.03 0.54
N VAL A 79 2.99 -13.23 1.78
CA VAL A 79 2.82 -12.18 2.79
C VAL A 79 3.64 -12.52 4.02
N LYS A 80 4.37 -11.55 4.57
CA LYS A 80 5.17 -11.78 5.77
C LYS A 80 4.34 -11.78 7.03
N ASP A 81 4.74 -12.61 7.98
CA ASP A 81 4.17 -12.66 9.32
C ASP A 81 4.44 -11.36 10.08
N LEU A 82 3.56 -11.05 11.02
CA LEU A 82 3.65 -9.87 11.86
C LEU A 82 3.80 -10.26 13.32
N ASP A 83 4.66 -9.56 14.03
CA ASP A 83 4.88 -9.72 15.46
C ASP A 83 4.90 -8.34 16.12
N VAL A 84 4.17 -8.17 17.22
CA VAL A 84 4.01 -6.86 17.88
C VAL A 84 5.32 -6.30 18.47
N ILE A 85 6.33 -7.14 18.70
CA ILE A 85 7.66 -6.73 19.16
C ILE A 85 8.49 -6.23 17.97
N ALA A 86 8.44 -6.94 16.84
CA ALA A 86 9.20 -6.59 15.65
C ALA A 86 8.54 -5.51 14.77
N GLN A 87 7.22 -5.40 14.82
CA GLN A 87 6.39 -4.40 14.15
C GLN A 87 5.35 -3.87 15.15
N PRO A 88 5.71 -2.93 16.03
CA PRO A 88 4.79 -2.41 17.02
C PRO A 88 3.60 -1.68 16.38
N VAL A 89 2.45 -1.76 17.05
CA VAL A 89 1.26 -0.99 16.69
C VAL A 89 1.51 0.48 16.96
N ASP A 90 1.24 1.33 15.97
CA ASP A 90 1.43 2.77 16.05
C ASP A 90 0.45 3.52 15.13
N ASP A 91 -0.11 4.61 15.65
CA ASP A 91 -1.09 5.45 14.96
C ASP A 91 -0.46 6.66 14.25
N PHE A 92 0.79 7.00 14.59
CA PHE A 92 1.39 8.28 14.19
C PHE A 92 2.69 8.15 13.40
N GLY A 93 3.07 6.94 12.99
CA GLY A 93 4.28 6.69 12.20
C GLY A 93 5.57 7.06 12.93
N PHE A 94 5.53 7.14 14.26
CA PHE A 94 6.69 7.23 15.13
C PHE A 94 7.08 5.82 15.58
N THR A 95 7.62 5.04 14.65
CA THR A 95 8.12 3.70 14.98
C THR A 95 9.29 3.81 15.95
N THR A 96 9.05 3.43 17.20
CA THR A 96 10.11 3.17 18.20
C THR A 96 10.77 1.79 17.99
N GLY A 97 10.38 1.05 16.94
CA GLY A 97 10.90 -0.27 16.59
C GLY A 97 11.38 -0.37 15.14
N THR A 98 12.54 -1.01 14.96
CA THR A 98 13.08 -1.80 13.83
C THR A 98 13.00 -1.32 12.36
N GLY A 99 12.30 -0.23 12.04
CA GLY A 99 12.14 0.26 10.67
C GLY A 99 11.07 -0.49 9.86
N PRO A 100 10.88 -0.15 8.58
CA PRO A 100 9.83 -0.73 7.75
C PRO A 100 10.05 -2.22 7.50
N LEU A 101 8.96 -2.99 7.45
CA LEU A 101 8.99 -4.39 7.02
C LEU A 101 8.97 -4.44 5.50
N LEU A 102 10.17 -4.58 4.93
CA LEU A 102 10.38 -4.62 3.48
C LEU A 102 9.81 -5.90 2.87
N ASN A 103 9.28 -5.79 1.65
CA ASN A 103 8.66 -6.89 0.90
C ASN A 103 7.59 -7.61 1.73
N PHE A 104 6.75 -6.85 2.42
CA PHE A 104 5.62 -7.35 3.19
C PHE A 104 4.65 -8.15 2.30
N LEU A 105 4.37 -7.67 1.08
CA LEU A 105 3.70 -8.47 0.04
C LEU A 105 4.63 -8.62 -1.17
N LEU A 106 4.69 -9.84 -1.69
CA LEU A 106 5.37 -10.20 -2.94
C LEU A 106 4.43 -10.99 -3.84
N PHE A 107 4.46 -10.70 -5.14
CA PHE A 107 3.59 -11.34 -6.12
C PHE A 107 4.41 -12.25 -7.02
N ALA A 108 4.03 -13.53 -7.13
CA ALA A 108 4.73 -14.45 -8.03
C ALA A 108 4.59 -14.03 -9.49
N ALA A 109 3.43 -13.46 -9.87
CA ALA A 109 3.16 -12.96 -11.21
C ALA A 109 3.88 -11.63 -11.52
N ASN A 110 4.26 -10.85 -10.51
CA ASN A 110 5.03 -9.62 -10.69
C ASN A 110 6.03 -9.42 -9.52
N PRO A 111 7.21 -10.06 -9.57
CA PRO A 111 8.21 -9.95 -8.52
C PRO A 111 8.86 -8.57 -8.37
N ALA A 112 8.67 -7.68 -9.35
CA ALA A 112 9.16 -6.30 -9.27
C ALA A 112 8.29 -5.45 -8.35
N LEU A 113 7.00 -5.77 -8.24
CA LEU A 113 6.03 -5.07 -7.39
C LEU A 113 6.25 -5.43 -5.91
N LYS A 114 6.64 -4.44 -5.12
CA LYS A 114 7.00 -4.61 -3.71
C LYS A 114 6.11 -3.73 -2.85
N PHE A 115 5.48 -4.33 -1.86
CA PHE A 115 4.79 -3.59 -0.80
C PHE A 115 5.67 -3.60 0.44
N ASP A 116 6.04 -2.43 0.91
CA ASP A 116 6.77 -2.26 2.15
C ASP A 116 5.83 -1.74 3.22
N LEU A 117 5.72 -2.47 4.33
CA LEU A 117 4.87 -2.10 5.45
C LEU A 117 5.61 -1.09 6.34
N LEU A 118 5.00 0.08 6.54
CA LEU A 118 5.57 1.13 7.38
C LEU A 118 5.05 1.07 8.82
N PHE A 119 3.75 0.85 9.02
CA PHE A 119 3.17 0.71 10.35
C PHE A 119 1.82 0.00 10.34
N ILE A 120 1.46 -0.54 11.50
CA ILE A 120 0.18 -1.20 11.78
C ILE A 120 -0.63 -0.26 12.67
N GLN A 121 -1.82 0.12 12.22
CA GLN A 121 -2.68 1.06 12.94
C GLN A 121 -3.33 0.40 14.16
N SER A 122 -3.57 1.16 15.22
CA SER A 122 -4.34 0.69 16.37
C SER A 122 -5.81 0.44 16.00
N GLY A 123 -6.44 -0.45 16.75
CA GLY A 123 -7.88 -0.68 16.62
C GLY A 123 -8.71 0.53 17.07
N ALA A 124 -9.88 0.70 16.46
CA ALA A 124 -10.72 1.90 16.63
C ALA A 124 -11.85 1.74 17.67
N GLY A 125 -11.81 0.69 18.50
CA GLY A 125 -12.80 0.40 19.54
C GLY A 125 -12.43 0.93 20.93
N THR A 126 -13.26 0.61 21.92
CA THR A 126 -12.96 0.90 23.33
C THR A 126 -12.79 -0.39 24.13
N LEU A 127 -12.01 -0.34 25.21
CA LEU A 127 -11.85 -1.50 26.09
C LEU A 127 -13.15 -1.83 26.86
N ALA A 128 -14.04 -0.85 27.04
CA ALA A 128 -15.28 -1.02 27.79
C ALA A 128 -16.19 -2.08 27.14
N ASP A 129 -16.36 -2.01 25.82
CA ASP A 129 -17.22 -2.91 25.05
C ASP A 129 -16.72 -4.37 25.04
N CYS A 130 -15.43 -4.59 25.33
CA CYS A 130 -14.84 -5.92 25.41
C CYS A 130 -15.37 -6.75 26.59
N ALA A 131 -15.84 -6.09 27.66
CA ALA A 131 -16.30 -6.75 28.89
C ALA A 131 -17.83 -6.72 29.06
N LEU A 132 -18.55 -5.99 28.22
CA LEU A 132 -20.01 -5.94 28.26
C LEU A 132 -20.63 -7.23 27.71
N PRO A 133 -21.86 -7.59 28.15
CA PRO A 133 -22.62 -8.67 27.52
C PRO A 133 -22.78 -8.44 26.01
N ALA A 134 -22.72 -9.52 25.23
CA ALA A 134 -22.75 -9.43 23.77
C ALA A 134 -24.02 -8.73 23.25
N ALA A 135 -23.83 -7.67 22.47
CA ALA A 135 -24.87 -6.92 21.79
C ALA A 135 -24.36 -6.45 20.41
N GLY A 136 -25.27 -6.38 19.43
CA GLY A 136 -24.92 -5.86 18.10
C GLY A 136 -24.50 -4.39 18.16
N GLY A 137 -23.49 -4.04 17.37
CA GLY A 137 -22.92 -2.69 17.28
C GLY A 137 -21.81 -2.39 18.30
N GLN A 138 -21.49 -3.31 19.21
CA GLN A 138 -20.34 -3.14 20.12
C GLN A 138 -19.03 -3.16 19.35
N VAL A 139 -18.10 -2.27 19.71
CA VAL A 139 -16.78 -2.17 19.09
C VAL A 139 -15.70 -2.22 20.17
N CYS A 140 -14.97 -3.32 20.21
CA CYS A 140 -13.93 -3.60 21.17
C CYS A 140 -12.54 -3.51 20.53
N THR A 141 -11.62 -2.83 21.22
CA THR A 141 -10.18 -2.92 20.95
C THR A 141 -9.44 -3.10 22.26
N ILE A 142 -8.62 -4.14 22.34
CA ILE A 142 -7.72 -4.37 23.47
C ILE A 142 -6.57 -3.37 23.40
N THR A 143 -6.16 -2.80 24.53
CA THR A 143 -5.06 -1.84 24.59
C THR A 143 -3.78 -2.41 23.97
N GLY A 144 -3.19 -1.67 23.02
CA GLY A 144 -1.98 -2.08 22.30
C GLY A 144 -2.23 -3.09 21.17
N SER A 145 -3.49 -3.47 20.91
CA SER A 145 -3.86 -4.38 19.82
C SER A 145 -4.16 -3.60 18.53
N PRO A 146 -3.79 -4.13 17.35
CA PRO A 146 -4.19 -3.55 16.07
C PRO A 146 -5.64 -3.93 15.70
N PHE A 147 -6.23 -4.90 16.40
CA PHE A 147 -7.52 -5.46 16.04
C PHE A 147 -8.69 -4.60 16.56
N THR A 148 -9.61 -4.31 15.66
CA THR A 148 -10.95 -3.82 15.95
C THR A 148 -11.91 -5.00 15.84
N LEU A 149 -12.53 -5.37 16.96
CA LEU A 149 -13.55 -6.41 17.01
C LEU A 149 -14.93 -5.76 17.09
N THR A 150 -15.84 -6.14 16.20
CA THR A 150 -17.19 -5.57 16.15
C THR A 150 -18.23 -6.67 16.21
N ASN A 151 -19.15 -6.59 17.16
CA ASN A 151 -20.32 -7.47 17.16
C ASN A 151 -21.30 -7.00 16.08
N THR A 152 -21.60 -7.87 15.12
CA THR A 152 -22.66 -7.63 14.13
C THR A 152 -24.02 -8.06 14.66
N SER A 153 -24.04 -9.02 15.59
CA SER A 153 -25.22 -9.43 16.36
C SER A 153 -24.80 -9.89 17.76
N THR A 154 -25.73 -10.42 18.55
CA THR A 154 -25.42 -11.09 19.82
C THR A 154 -24.63 -12.40 19.66
N THR A 155 -24.55 -12.94 18.44
CA THR A 155 -23.96 -14.26 18.14
C THR A 155 -22.92 -14.22 17.01
N SER A 156 -22.62 -13.04 16.46
CA SER A 156 -21.72 -12.90 15.33
C SER A 156 -20.88 -11.64 15.46
N SER A 157 -19.65 -11.71 14.97
CA SER A 157 -18.70 -10.61 15.02
C SER A 157 -17.78 -10.56 13.80
N THR A 158 -17.05 -9.47 13.67
CA THR A 158 -15.97 -9.28 12.70
C THR A 158 -14.72 -8.84 13.43
N ALA A 159 -13.56 -9.22 12.91
CA ALA A 159 -12.27 -8.67 13.31
C ALA A 159 -11.65 -7.98 12.10
N SER A 160 -11.10 -6.79 12.28
CA SER A 160 -10.30 -6.12 11.26
C SER A 160 -9.11 -5.40 11.85
N PHE A 161 -8.07 -5.22 11.04
CA PHE A 161 -6.96 -4.34 11.36
C PHE A 161 -6.47 -3.66 10.09
N ARG A 162 -5.80 -2.52 10.27
CA ARG A 162 -5.33 -1.69 9.16
C ARG A 162 -3.82 -1.56 9.17
N VAL A 163 -3.27 -1.54 7.97
CA VAL A 163 -1.84 -1.39 7.69
C VAL A 163 -1.62 -0.25 6.71
N ARG A 164 -0.45 0.38 6.79
CA ARG A 164 -0.06 1.42 5.84
C ARG A 164 1.36 1.22 5.39
N GLY A 165 1.62 1.62 4.16
CA GLY A 165 2.96 1.57 3.64
C GLY A 165 3.13 2.15 2.25
N THR A 166 4.19 1.71 1.59
CA THR A 166 4.57 2.15 0.25
C THR A 166 4.61 0.99 -0.71
N VAL A 167 4.39 1.29 -1.98
CA VAL A 167 4.49 0.33 -3.08
C VAL A 167 5.23 0.94 -4.25
N ASP A 168 6.14 0.16 -4.84
CA ASP A 168 6.85 0.49 -6.07
C ASP A 168 7.09 -0.78 -6.89
N ASP A 169 7.40 -0.58 -8.18
CA ASP A 169 7.81 -1.62 -9.12
C ASP A 169 9.19 -1.33 -9.74
N GLY A 170 10.04 -0.58 -9.03
CA GLY A 170 11.24 0.05 -9.57
C GLY A 170 11.01 1.44 -10.20
N GLY A 171 9.76 1.91 -10.22
CA GLY A 171 9.36 3.26 -10.64
C GLY A 171 9.00 4.20 -9.47
N PRO A 172 8.10 5.17 -9.70
CA PRO A 172 7.60 6.10 -8.70
C PRO A 172 6.92 5.39 -7.53
N VAL A 173 7.27 5.80 -6.33
CA VAL A 173 6.67 5.27 -5.10
C VAL A 173 5.24 5.78 -4.94
N SER A 174 4.34 4.87 -4.60
CA SER A 174 2.96 5.16 -4.23
C SER A 174 2.70 4.74 -2.79
N THR A 175 1.63 5.22 -2.16
CA THR A 175 1.25 4.82 -0.80
C THR A 175 0.03 3.92 -0.81
N PHE A 176 -0.06 3.01 0.14
CA PHE A 176 -1.23 2.17 0.33
C PHE A 176 -1.81 2.27 1.74
N VAL A 177 -3.12 2.04 1.82
CA VAL A 177 -3.82 1.67 3.05
C VAL A 177 -4.42 0.29 2.83
N GLY A 178 -4.02 -0.68 3.63
CA GLY A 178 -4.55 -2.04 3.62
C GLY A 178 -5.49 -2.27 4.80
N GLU A 179 -6.61 -2.95 4.57
CA GLU A 179 -7.51 -3.41 5.61
C GLU A 179 -7.69 -4.91 5.48
N PHE A 180 -7.29 -5.64 6.52
CA PHE A 180 -7.55 -7.07 6.66
C PHE A 180 -8.81 -7.27 7.48
N SER A 181 -9.62 -8.26 7.14
CA SER A 181 -10.81 -8.62 7.88
C SER A 181 -11.10 -10.12 7.88
N THR A 182 -11.70 -10.57 8.97
CA THR A 182 -12.24 -11.93 9.17
C THR A 182 -13.65 -11.81 9.76
N GLN A 183 -14.50 -12.76 9.40
CA GLN A 183 -15.86 -12.85 9.93
C GLN A 183 -16.02 -14.07 10.84
N PHE A 184 -16.77 -13.89 11.91
CA PHE A 184 -17.15 -14.91 12.86
C PHE A 184 -18.68 -15.02 12.87
N PRO A 185 -19.28 -15.83 11.97
CA PRO A 185 -20.74 -15.85 11.79
C PRO A 185 -21.48 -16.51 12.95
N THR A 186 -20.77 -17.26 13.81
CA THR A 186 -21.35 -18.02 14.93
C THR A 186 -20.59 -17.76 16.24
N GLN A 187 -19.76 -16.72 16.29
CA GLN A 187 -19.08 -16.31 17.53
C GLN A 187 -19.18 -14.79 17.67
N ASN A 188 -19.67 -14.33 18.82
CA ASN A 188 -19.56 -12.92 19.19
C ASN A 188 -18.12 -12.60 19.62
N LEU A 189 -17.79 -11.32 19.73
CA LEU A 189 -16.43 -10.87 20.04
C LEU A 189 -15.98 -11.35 21.43
N GLN A 190 -16.90 -11.48 22.40
CA GLN A 190 -16.57 -11.95 23.75
C GLN A 190 -16.11 -13.41 23.73
N GLU A 191 -16.77 -14.25 22.91
CA GLU A 191 -16.36 -15.64 22.68
C GLU A 191 -15.03 -15.73 21.92
N VAL A 192 -14.79 -14.83 20.95
CA VAL A 192 -13.50 -14.75 20.24
C VAL A 192 -12.37 -14.39 21.22
N LEU A 193 -12.57 -13.39 22.08
CA LEU A 193 -11.61 -13.01 23.12
C LEU A 193 -11.37 -14.14 24.13
N ALA A 194 -12.42 -14.82 24.58
CA ALA A 194 -12.31 -15.97 25.47
C ALA A 194 -11.54 -17.13 24.82
N THR A 195 -11.75 -17.36 23.52
CA THR A 195 -11.02 -18.37 22.75
C THR A 195 -9.54 -18.01 22.66
N LEU A 196 -9.19 -16.77 22.32
CA LEU A 196 -7.79 -16.32 22.31
C LEU A 196 -7.14 -16.45 23.69
N GLY A 197 -7.86 -16.12 24.76
CA GLY A 197 -7.35 -16.23 26.13
C GLY A 197 -7.15 -17.66 26.63
N SER A 198 -7.88 -18.65 26.09
CA SER A 198 -7.84 -20.05 26.54
C SER A 198 -7.05 -20.97 25.61
N ALA A 199 -7.30 -20.90 24.30
CA ALA A 199 -6.63 -21.71 23.29
C ALA A 199 -5.30 -21.09 22.81
N GLY A 200 -5.06 -19.81 23.11
CA GLY A 200 -3.85 -19.08 22.75
C GLY A 200 -3.77 -18.62 21.29
N SER A 201 -4.59 -19.21 20.40
CA SER A 201 -4.62 -18.85 18.99
C SER A 201 -5.97 -19.13 18.32
N ILE A 202 -6.23 -18.45 17.19
CA ILE A 202 -7.38 -18.68 16.32
C ILE A 202 -6.91 -18.71 14.86
N THR A 203 -7.29 -19.76 14.12
CA THR A 203 -7.06 -19.85 12.67
C THR A 203 -8.35 -19.60 11.89
N LYS A 204 -8.33 -18.65 10.95
CA LYS A 204 -9.47 -18.29 10.08
C LYS A 204 -9.01 -17.82 8.71
N SER A 205 -9.94 -17.87 7.75
CA SER A 205 -9.78 -17.18 6.47
C SER A 205 -9.88 -15.67 6.65
N PHE A 206 -9.09 -14.93 5.90
CA PHE A 206 -9.14 -13.46 5.84
C PHE A 206 -9.42 -12.97 4.41
N ALA A 207 -9.94 -11.75 4.33
CA ALA A 207 -9.94 -10.92 3.13
C ALA A 207 -9.13 -9.65 3.40
N GLY A 208 -8.34 -9.21 2.43
CA GLY A 208 -7.53 -8.00 2.50
C GLY A 208 -7.83 -7.08 1.33
N THR A 209 -8.08 -5.80 1.59
CA THR A 209 -8.29 -4.77 0.58
C THR A 209 -7.26 -3.67 0.74
N PHE A 210 -6.55 -3.35 -0.34
CA PHE A 210 -5.46 -2.39 -0.37
C PHE A 210 -5.80 -1.28 -1.36
N VAL A 211 -6.02 -0.08 -0.85
CA VAL A 211 -6.24 1.11 -1.68
C VAL A 211 -4.90 1.80 -1.87
N VAL A 212 -4.44 1.87 -3.12
CA VAL A 212 -3.17 2.48 -3.50
C VAL A 212 -3.40 3.80 -4.20
N THR A 213 -2.73 4.83 -3.70
CA THR A 213 -2.77 6.19 -4.22
C THR A 213 -1.38 6.59 -4.69
N ALA A 214 -1.29 7.02 -5.95
CA ALA A 214 -0.08 7.61 -6.49
C ALA A 214 0.31 8.86 -5.69
N ILE A 215 1.60 8.98 -5.35
CA ILE A 215 2.15 10.24 -4.84
C ILE A 215 2.40 11.13 -6.07
N PRO A 216 1.76 12.32 -6.19
CA PRO A 216 2.07 13.22 -7.29
C PRO A 216 3.54 13.60 -7.26
N GLU A 217 4.26 13.35 -8.36
CA GLU A 217 5.63 13.84 -8.47
C GLU A 217 5.62 15.37 -8.32
N PRO A 218 6.52 15.96 -7.51
CA PRO A 218 6.73 17.40 -7.55
C PRO A 218 6.99 17.78 -9.00
N GLY A 219 6.46 18.92 -9.47
CA GLY A 219 6.52 19.39 -10.87
C GLY A 219 7.92 19.69 -11.41
N THR A 220 8.89 18.82 -11.19
CA THR A 220 10.26 18.86 -11.68
C THR A 220 10.26 18.90 -13.21
N THR A 221 9.30 18.26 -13.87
CA THR A 221 9.10 18.35 -15.32
C THR A 221 8.70 19.76 -15.75
N SER A 222 7.77 20.42 -15.05
CA SER A 222 7.38 21.80 -15.37
C SER A 222 8.52 22.79 -15.06
N LEU A 223 9.31 22.56 -14.01
CA LEU A 223 10.51 23.33 -13.70
C LEU A 223 11.64 23.12 -14.71
N LEU A 224 11.87 21.88 -15.16
CA LEU A 224 12.88 21.57 -16.18
C LEU A 224 12.51 22.21 -17.52
N VAL A 225 11.23 22.14 -17.91
CA VAL A 225 10.72 22.77 -19.12
C VAL A 225 10.79 24.29 -19.01
N ALA A 226 10.34 24.87 -17.90
CA ALA A 226 10.42 26.31 -17.67
C ALA A 226 11.87 26.80 -17.65
N GLY A 227 12.78 26.08 -16.98
CA GLY A 227 14.21 26.39 -16.94
C GLY A 227 14.86 26.31 -18.33
N SER A 228 14.50 25.29 -19.13
CA SER A 228 15.00 25.13 -20.50
C SER A 228 14.52 26.26 -21.42
N ILE A 229 13.26 26.67 -21.30
CA ILE A 229 12.69 27.81 -22.04
C ILE A 229 13.43 29.10 -21.66
N LEU A 230 13.65 29.35 -20.37
CA LEU A 230 14.37 30.54 -19.90
C LEU A 230 15.81 30.59 -20.39
N LEU A 231 16.52 29.46 -20.42
CA LEU A 231 17.88 29.37 -20.96
C LEU A 231 17.94 29.67 -22.46
N LEU A 232 16.96 29.18 -23.24
CA LEU A 232 16.85 29.46 -24.67
C LEU A 232 16.56 30.94 -24.94
N VAL A 233 15.61 31.52 -24.19
CA VAL A 233 15.28 32.95 -24.27
C VAL A 233 16.48 33.81 -23.90
N GLY A 234 17.18 33.49 -22.81
CA GLY A 234 18.39 34.20 -22.37
C GLY A 234 19.52 34.15 -23.41
N ARG A 235 19.72 32.99 -24.06
CA ARG A 235 20.72 32.85 -25.13
C ARG A 235 20.34 33.66 -26.38
N PHE A 236 19.05 33.73 -26.71
CA PHE A 236 18.55 34.55 -27.82
C PHE A 236 18.75 36.04 -27.56
N MET A 237 18.44 36.51 -26.34
CA MET A 237 18.63 37.90 -25.93
C MET A 237 20.11 38.31 -25.94
N ARG A 238 21.02 37.45 -25.46
CA ARG A 238 22.47 37.73 -25.47
C ARG A 238 23.04 37.82 -26.89
N SER A 239 22.54 37.01 -27.84
CA SER A 239 22.98 37.06 -29.23
C SER A 239 22.58 38.35 -29.96
N ARG A 240 21.49 39.00 -29.53
CA ARG A 240 21.03 40.28 -30.07
C ARG A 240 21.83 41.46 -29.54
N SER A 241 22.22 41.43 -28.27
CA SER A 241 23.02 42.50 -27.66
C SER A 241 24.44 42.61 -28.24
N SER A 242 24.99 41.56 -28.85
CA SER A 242 26.33 41.58 -29.46
C SER A 242 26.36 42.14 -30.89
N LYS A 243 25.20 42.48 -31.46
CA LYS A 243 25.06 42.98 -32.84
C LYS A 243 24.62 44.45 -32.92
N ALA A 244 24.59 45.14 -31.78
CA ALA A 244 24.48 46.60 -31.69
C ALA A 244 25.86 47.14 -31.27
#